data_AF-A0A8S2UPM4-F1
#
_entry.id   AF-A0A8S2UPM4-F1
#
_cell.length_a   1.000
_cell.length_b   1.000
_cell.length_c   1.000
_cell.angle_alpha   90.00
_cell.angle_beta   90.00
_cell.angle_gamma   90.00
#
_symmetry.space_group_name_H-M   'P 1'
#
loop_
_entity.id
_entity.type
_entity.pdbx_description
1 polymer ?
#
loop_
_entity_poly.entity_id
_entity_poly.type
_entity_poly.pdbx_seq_one_letter_code
_entity_poly.pdbx_strand_id
1 'polypeptide(L)' 'MNPSGEQFYSGGLDSIISVWNIPNSDVDPYDAYDSNVLCKVLEGHTDAVWQLAISGQKLLSCSSDGSVRLW' A
#
# COMPACT_ATOMS: atom_id res chain seq x y z
N MET A 1 1.89 0.05 7.54
CA MET A 1 3.12 -0.76 7.59
C MET A 1 2.71 -2.17 7.97
N ASN A 2 3.12 -3.18 7.20
CA ASN A 2 2.88 -4.57 7.61
C ASN A 2 3.66 -4.88 8.92
N PRO A 3 3.26 -5.88 9.71
CA PRO A 3 3.94 -6.21 10.97
C PRO A 3 5.39 -6.67 10.79
N SER A 4 5.81 -7.08 9.58
CA SER A 4 7.21 -7.37 9.26
C SER A 4 8.04 -6.13 8.93
N GLY A 5 7.42 -4.97 8.71
CA GLY A 5 8.10 -3.71 8.42
C GLY A 5 8.63 -3.57 7.00
N GLU A 6 8.31 -4.51 6.12
CA GLU A 6 8.84 -4.58 4.75
C GLU A 6 7.96 -3.82 3.75
N GLN A 7 6.68 -3.61 4.08
CA GLN A 7 5.70 -3.04 3.14
C GLN A 7 4.93 -1.86 3.73
N PHE A 8 4.75 -0.86 2.88
CA PHE A 8 3.94 0.33 3.12
C PHE A 8 2.72 0.33 2.19
N TYR A 9 1.62 0.89 2.67
CA TYR A 9 0.37 0.97 1.91
C TYR A 9 -0.11 2.41 1.93
N SER A 10 -0.49 2.94 0.77
CA SER A 10 -1.06 4.27 0.63
C SER A 10 -2.34 4.20 -0.20
N GLY A 11 -3.42 4.79 0.28
CA GLY A 11 -4.67 4.94 -0.46
C GLY A 11 -4.98 6.41 -0.70
N GLY A 12 -5.62 6.72 -1.82
CA GLY A 12 -5.94 8.09 -2.22
C GLY A 12 -7.37 8.31 -2.70
N LEU A 13 -7.62 9.55 -3.13
CA LEU A 13 -8.85 9.98 -3.82
C LEU A 13 -8.97 9.39 -5.23
N ASP A 14 -7.88 8.84 -5.76
CA ASP A 14 -7.78 8.14 -7.03
C ASP A 14 -8.34 6.72 -6.99
N SER A 15 -8.99 6.33 -5.88
CA SER A 15 -9.57 4.99 -5.61
C SER A 15 -8.57 3.84 -5.63
N ILE A 16 -7.29 4.18 -5.70
CA ILE A 16 -6.19 3.23 -5.83
C ILE A 16 -5.51 3.06 -4.47
N ILE A 17 -5.10 1.83 -4.19
CA ILE A 17 -4.20 1.54 -3.06
C ILE A 17 -2.87 1.07 -3.64
N SER A 18 -1.83 1.86 -3.39
CA SER A 18 -0.46 1.51 -3.77
C SER A 18 0.24 0.79 -2.62
N VAL A 19 0.94 -0.30 -2.97
CA VAL A 19 1.76 -1.11 -2.07
C VAL A 19 3.22 -0.86 -2.43
N TRP A 20 3.98 -0.39 -1.44
CA TRP A 20 5.38 -0.04 -1.59
C TRP A 20 6.25 -0.99 -0.77
N ASN A 21 7.33 -1.48 -1.35
CA ASN A 21 8.37 -2.18 -0.60
C ASN A 21 9.37 -1.16 -0.08
N ILE A 22 9.68 -1.26 1.21
CA ILE A 22 10.67 -0.41 1.85
C ILE A 22 12.04 -1.09 1.65
N PRO A 23 13.00 -0.46 0.96
CA PRO A 23 14.33 -1.02 0.80
C PRO A 23 15.01 -1.14 2.17
N ASN A 24 15.91 -2.12 2.29
CA ASN A 24 16.64 -2.36 3.53
C ASN A 24 17.49 -1.12 3.90
N SER A 25 17.68 -0.90 5.20
CA SER A 25 18.47 0.21 5.75
C SER A 25 19.95 0.17 5.37
N ASP A 26 20.44 -0.96 4.85
CA ASP A 26 21.81 -1.14 4.37
C ASP A 26 22.03 -0.59 2.94
N VAL A 27 21.00 -0.06 2.29
CA VAL A 27 21.13 0.53 0.95
C VAL A 27 21.72 1.94 1.06
N ASP A 28 22.76 2.20 0.27
CA ASP A 28 23.42 3.50 0.23
C ASP A 28 22.43 4.60 -0.21
N PRO A 29 22.42 5.81 0.43
CA PRO A 29 21.47 6.88 0.10
C PRO A 29 21.58 7.42 -1.33
N TYR A 30 22.69 7.13 -2.01
CA TYR A 30 22.99 7.56 -3.37
C TYR A 30 22.85 6.43 -4.39
N ASP A 31 22.37 5.26 -3.97
CA ASP A 31 22.15 4.15 -4.87
C ASP A 31 21.04 4.46 -5.88
N ALA A 32 21.08 3.83 -7.04
CA ALA A 32 20.11 4.08 -8.10
C ALA A 32 18.69 3.73 -7.61
N TYR A 33 17.70 4.57 -7.97
CA TYR A 33 16.30 4.31 -7.65
C TYR A 33 15.91 2.90 -8.11
N ASP A 34 15.61 2.03 -7.15
CA ASP A 34 15.08 0.71 -7.46
C ASP A 34 13.60 0.87 -7.86
N SER A 35 13.29 0.48 -9.09
CA SER A 35 11.91 0.50 -9.58
C SER A 35 11.01 -0.52 -8.87
N ASN A 36 11.61 -1.45 -8.11
CA ASN A 36 10.92 -2.45 -7.31
C ASN A 36 10.34 -1.89 -5.98
N VAL A 37 10.50 -0.58 -5.73
CA VAL A 37 9.90 0.13 -4.60
C VAL A 37 8.37 0.15 -4.72
N LEU A 38 7.80 0.27 -5.93
CA LEU A 38 6.35 0.08 -6.13
C LEU A 38 6.08 -1.40 -6.40
N CYS A 39 5.56 -2.11 -5.40
CA CYS A 39 5.33 -3.55 -5.50
C CYS A 39 4.04 -3.87 -6.25
N LYS A 40 2.94 -3.18 -5.91
CA LYS A 40 1.62 -3.51 -6.45
C LYS A 40 0.65 -2.33 -6.35
N VAL A 41 -0.30 -2.31 -7.27
CA VAL A 41 -1.45 -1.43 -7.24
C VAL A 41 -2.70 -2.29 -7.07
N LEU A 42 -3.53 -1.98 -6.08
CA LEU A 42 -4.79 -2.65 -5.83
C LEU A 42 -5.93 -1.78 -6.36
N GLU A 43 -6.40 -2.15 -7.54
CA GLU A 43 -7.50 -1.47 -8.23
C GLU A 43 -8.78 -2.27 -8.02
N GLY A 44 -9.82 -1.62 -7.50
CA GLY A 44 -11.08 -2.30 -7.22
C GLY A 44 -12.10 -1.45 -6.47
N HIS A 45 -11.64 -0.39 -5.80
CA HIS A 45 -12.55 0.64 -5.32
C HIS A 45 -12.93 1.59 -6.46
N THR A 46 -14.19 1.98 -6.46
CA THR A 46 -14.73 2.91 -7.48
C THR A 46 -14.69 4.36 -7.01
N ASP A 47 -14.36 4.58 -5.74
CA ASP A 47 -14.30 5.90 -5.11
C ASP A 47 -13.15 5.97 -4.06
N ALA A 48 -12.92 7.15 -3.51
CA ALA A 48 -11.84 7.47 -2.59
C ALA A 48 -11.72 6.47 -1.43
N VAL A 49 -10.49 6.01 -1.18
CA VAL A 49 -10.18 5.16 -0.04
C VAL A 49 -9.90 6.05 1.16
N TRP A 50 -10.81 6.05 2.13
CA TRP A 50 -10.69 6.90 3.31
C TRP A 50 -9.88 6.25 4.42
N GLN A 51 -9.93 4.92 4.52
CA GLN A 51 -9.31 4.21 5.62
C GLN A 51 -8.70 2.89 5.18
N LEU A 52 -7.53 2.61 5.74
CA LEU A 52 -6.77 1.39 5.56
C LEU A 52 -6.44 0.81 6.93
N ALA A 53 -6.66 -0.48 7.11
CA ALA A 53 -6.29 -1.23 8.31
C ALA A 53 -5.49 -2.47 7.90
N ILE A 54 -4.50 -2.82 8.70
CA ILE A 54 -3.64 -3.98 8.43
C ILE A 54 -3.77 -4.95 9.60
N SER A 55 -4.00 -6.22 9.27
CA SER A 55 -4.03 -7.29 10.26
C SER A 55 -3.17 -8.46 9.78
N GLY A 56 -1.93 -8.54 10.28
CA GLY A 56 -0.98 -9.55 9.83
C GLY A 56 -0.56 -9.32 8.38
N GLN A 57 -0.85 -10.27 7.51
CA GLN A 57 -0.61 -10.19 6.06
C GLN A 57 -1.82 -9.66 5.27
N LYS A 58 -2.92 -9.27 5.94
CA LYS A 58 -4.16 -8.88 5.27
C LYS A 58 -4.39 -7.37 5.27
N LEU A 59 -4.67 -6.87 4.08
CA LEU A 59 -5.17 -5.54 3.68
C LEU A 59 -6.65 -5.32 3.95
N LEU A 60 -7.09 -4.45 4.86
CA LEU A 60 -8.48 -3.97 4.88
C LEU A 60 -8.55 -2.54 4.33
N SER A 61 -9.44 -2.29 3.39
CA SER A 61 -9.69 -0.97 2.83
C SER A 61 -11.17 -0.61 2.87
N CYS A 62 -11.47 0.60 3.35
CA CYS A 62 -12.80 1.20 3.32
C CYS A 62 -12.82 2.38 2.35
N SER A 63 -13.75 2.34 1.40
CA SER A 63 -13.94 3.40 0.42
C SER A 63 -15.28 4.12 0.61
N SER A 64 -15.35 5.33 0.06
CA SER A 64 -16.57 6.12 -0.07
C SER A 64 -17.64 5.45 -0.93
N ASP A 65 -17.26 4.44 -1.72
CA ASP A 65 -18.19 3.63 -2.53
C ASP A 65 -19.14 2.75 -1.68
N GLY A 66 -18.97 2.76 -0.35
CA GLY A 66 -19.77 1.97 0.58
C GLY A 66 -19.31 0.52 0.70
N SER A 67 -18.20 0.16 0.05
CA SER A 67 -17.61 -1.17 0.13
C SER A 67 -16.39 -1.20 1.05
N VAL A 68 -16.26 -2.34 1.73
CA VAL A 68 -15.05 -2.71 2.44
C VAL A 68 -14.46 -3.92 1.73
N ARG A 69 -13.19 -3.82 1.34
CA ARG A 69 -12.48 -4.90 0.64
C ARG A 69 -11.35 -5.44 1.51
N LEU A 70 -11.19 -6.75 1.42
CA LEU A 70 -10.08 -7.49 2.01
C LEU A 70 -9.13 -7.88 0.89
N TRP A 71 -7.85 -7.57 1.09
CA TRP A 71 -6.73 -7.83 0.19
C TRP A 71 -5.74 -8.77 0.86
#